data_AF-A0A848MDL3-F1
#
_entry.id   AF-A0A848MDL3-F1
#
_cell.length_a   1.000
_cell.length_b   1.000
_cell.length_c   1.000
_cell.angle_alpha   90.00
_cell.angle_beta   90.00
_cell.angle_gamma   90.00
#
_symmetry.space_group_name_H-M   'P 1'
#
loop_
_entity.id
_entity.type
_entity.pdbx_description
1 polymer ?
#
loop_
_entity_poly.entity_id
_entity_poly.type
_entity_poly.pdbx_seq_one_letter_code
_entity_poly.pdbx_strand_id
1 'polypeptide(L)'
;MKGILGRKLGMTQVFTAEGNVIPVTVIEAGPCVVLQKKDLENDGYEAVQIGFADKKEKNANKPEAGHAKKANTAPKRYVREIRGVDLAAVEVGQELKADVFAEGEFVDVTGISKGKGFQGVIKRWGQSRGPMSHGSRYHRRPGSMGSIQANRVPKGKRLPGHMGHETVTIQKLEIIRVDTERNVLLVKGSIPGPKKGFVQVKETVKK
;
A
#
# COMPACT_ATOMS: atom_id res chain seq x y z
N MET A 1 16.99 -1.15 6.18
CA MET A 1 15.85 -0.98 5.25
C MET A 1 15.13 0.30 5.60
N LYS A 2 14.99 1.23 4.66
CA LYS A 2 14.24 2.47 4.85
C LYS A 2 12.73 2.24 4.67
N GLY A 3 11.90 2.98 5.41
CA GLY A 3 10.46 2.92 5.19
C GLY A 3 9.68 4.01 5.92
N ILE A 4 8.63 4.50 5.27
CA ILE A 4 7.74 5.52 5.80
C ILE A 4 6.27 5.18 5.48
N LEU A 5 5.38 5.71 6.30
CA LEU A 5 3.94 5.64 6.06
C LEU A 5 3.46 6.95 5.45
N GLY A 6 2.42 6.89 4.65
CA GLY A 6 1.91 8.08 4.01
C GLY A 6 0.46 7.98 3.57
N ARG A 7 0.01 9.06 2.94
CA ARG A 7 -1.33 9.20 2.38
C ARG A 7 -1.24 9.63 0.92
N LYS A 8 -1.93 8.89 0.06
CA LYS A 8 -2.03 9.23 -1.35
C LYS A 8 -2.90 10.47 -1.54
N LEU A 9 -2.31 11.58 -2.00
CA LEU A 9 -3.04 12.83 -2.24
C LEU A 9 -3.70 12.83 -3.62
N GLY A 10 -2.95 12.47 -4.66
CA GLY A 10 -3.41 12.55 -6.04
C GLY A 10 -2.33 12.22 -7.05
N MET A 11 -2.57 12.59 -8.30
CA MET A 11 -1.61 12.47 -9.40
C MET A 11 -1.43 13.83 -10.06
N THR A 12 -0.22 14.09 -10.54
CA THR A 12 0.14 15.26 -11.34
C THR A 12 1.16 14.83 -12.40
N GLN A 13 1.68 15.78 -13.16
CA GLN A 13 2.74 15.58 -14.13
C GLN A 13 3.93 16.50 -13.81
N VAL A 14 5.14 16.05 -14.12
CA VAL A 14 6.38 16.81 -13.98
C VAL A 14 7.10 16.79 -15.32
N PHE A 15 7.65 17.94 -15.72
CA PHE A 15 8.51 18.05 -16.89
C PHE A 15 9.97 17.84 -16.47
N THR A 16 10.68 16.95 -17.16
CA THR A 16 12.13 16.80 -16.95
C THR A 16 12.90 17.92 -17.64
N ALA A 17 14.19 18.07 -17.31
CA ALA A 17 15.08 19.02 -17.99
C ALA A 17 15.18 18.76 -19.51
N GLU A 18 14.94 17.52 -19.95
CA GLU A 18 14.93 17.10 -21.36
C GLU A 18 13.60 17.40 -22.08
N GLY A 19 12.60 17.97 -21.38
CA GLY A 19 11.27 18.26 -21.93
C GLY A 19 10.30 17.07 -21.92
N ASN A 20 10.66 15.95 -21.30
CA ASN A 20 9.78 14.78 -21.21
C ASN A 20 8.73 14.95 -20.10
N VAL A 21 7.51 14.49 -20.35
CA VAL A 21 6.41 14.51 -19.36
C VAL A 21 6.37 13.19 -18.60
N ILE A 22 6.54 13.26 -17.27
CA ILE A 22 6.45 12.09 -16.40
C ILE A 22 5.18 12.17 -15.54
N PRO A 23 4.29 11.15 -15.58
CA PRO A 23 3.18 11.06 -14.65
C PRO A 23 3.69 10.68 -13.25
N VAL A 24 3.30 11.44 -12.23
CA VAL A 24 3.72 11.20 -10.85
C VAL A 24 2.51 11.11 -9.91
N THR A 25 2.63 10.26 -8.90
CA THR A 25 1.71 10.20 -7.76
C THR A 25 2.30 10.97 -6.59
N VAL A 26 1.47 11.82 -5.98
CA VAL A 26 1.82 12.63 -4.82
C VAL A 26 1.47 11.86 -3.55
N ILE A 27 2.46 11.60 -2.71
CA ILE A 27 2.29 10.96 -1.39
C ILE A 27 2.69 11.96 -0.31
N GLU A 28 1.80 12.23 0.62
CA GLU A 28 2.15 12.89 1.88
C GLU A 28 2.81 11.86 2.79
N ALA A 29 4.08 12.08 3.14
CA ALA A 29 4.95 11.14 3.83
C ALA A 29 5.59 11.81 5.05
N GLY A 30 4.76 12.11 6.05
CA GLY A 30 5.22 12.61 7.34
C GLY A 30 4.37 13.73 7.93
N PRO A 31 4.59 14.07 9.22
CA PRO A 31 5.52 13.39 10.13
C PRO A 31 5.00 12.02 10.59
N CYS A 32 5.88 11.02 10.57
CA CYS A 32 5.63 9.66 11.08
C CYS A 32 6.36 9.50 12.41
N VAL A 33 5.74 8.90 13.42
CA VAL A 33 6.35 8.76 14.76
C VAL A 33 6.64 7.30 15.06
N VAL A 34 7.80 7.02 15.61
CA VAL A 34 8.15 5.69 16.13
C VAL A 34 7.44 5.44 17.46
N LEU A 35 6.55 4.44 17.50
CA LEU A 35 5.73 4.14 18.67
C LEU A 35 6.36 3.08 19.59
N GLN A 36 7.00 2.07 18.99
CA GLN A 36 7.57 0.95 19.71
C GLN A 36 8.73 0.34 18.91
N LYS A 37 9.77 -0.09 19.61
CA LYS A 37 10.78 -1.01 19.08
C LYS A 37 10.47 -2.42 19.56
N LYS A 38 10.67 -3.40 18.68
CA LYS A 38 10.59 -4.82 18.98
C LYS A 38 11.96 -5.42 18.82
N ASP A 39 12.39 -6.15 19.84
CA ASP A 39 13.69 -6.80 19.94
C ASP A 39 13.54 -8.32 19.96
N LEU A 40 14.66 -9.03 19.73
CA LEU A 40 14.69 -10.48 19.71
C LEU A 40 14.37 -11.10 21.08
N GLU A 41 14.79 -10.46 22.17
CA GLU A 41 14.64 -11.01 23.52
C GLU A 41 13.19 -10.99 24.02
N ASN A 42 12.45 -9.90 23.80
CA ASN A 42 11.08 -9.79 24.30
C ASN A 42 10.03 -10.22 23.26
N ASP A 43 10.21 -9.86 21.99
CA ASP A 43 9.21 -10.05 20.94
C ASP A 43 9.53 -11.21 19.97
N GLY A 44 10.75 -11.76 20.00
CA GLY A 44 11.19 -12.86 19.14
C GLY A 44 11.52 -12.46 17.70
N TYR A 45 11.51 -11.16 17.38
CA TYR A 45 11.91 -10.61 16.08
C TYR A 45 12.21 -9.11 16.16
N GLU A 46 12.99 -8.62 15.20
CA GLU A 46 13.35 -7.20 15.13
C GLU A 46 12.41 -6.41 14.21
N ALA A 47 11.78 -5.36 14.75
CA ALA A 47 10.97 -4.44 13.98
C ALA A 47 10.80 -3.09 14.66
N VAL A 48 10.51 -2.07 13.85
CA VAL A 48 10.10 -0.75 14.33
C VAL A 48 8.64 -0.53 13.98
N GLN A 49 7.83 -0.18 14.97
CA GLN A 49 6.44 0.23 14.78
C GLN A 49 6.37 1.74 14.56
N ILE A 50 5.79 2.15 13.43
CA ILE A 50 5.65 3.53 13.02
C ILE A 50 4.17 3.89 12.93
N GLY A 51 3.81 5.07 13.38
CA GLY A 51 2.46 5.62 13.34
C GLY A 51 2.36 6.90 12.50
N PHE A 52 1.32 6.99 11.70
CA PHE A 52 1.01 8.12 10.83
C PHE A 52 -0.45 8.58 10.97
N ALA A 53 -0.64 9.88 10.74
CA ALA A 53 -1.89 10.65 10.85
C ALA A 53 -2.54 10.65 12.24
N ASP A 54 -2.73 11.84 12.81
CA ASP A 54 -3.29 11.97 14.15
C ASP A 54 -4.78 11.61 14.22
N LYS A 55 -5.13 10.95 15.32
CA LYS A 55 -6.48 10.62 15.73
C LYS A 55 -6.81 11.48 16.95
N LYS A 56 -7.98 12.15 16.92
CA LYS A 56 -8.47 12.91 18.07
C LYS A 56 -8.62 11.97 19.27
N GLU A 57 -8.19 12.39 20.45
CA GLU A 57 -8.20 11.55 21.66
C GLU A 57 -9.60 10.98 21.97
N LYS A 58 -10.65 11.78 21.78
CA LYS A 58 -12.04 11.34 21.96
C LYS A 58 -12.49 10.18 21.05
N ASN A 59 -11.78 9.97 19.93
CA ASN A 59 -12.05 8.88 19.01
C ASN A 59 -11.12 7.67 19.27
N ALA A 60 -10.11 7.82 20.12
CA ALA A 60 -9.15 6.78 20.45
C ALA A 60 -9.68 5.92 21.61
N ASN A 61 -9.41 4.63 21.54
CA ASN A 61 -9.73 3.74 22.64
C ASN A 61 -8.66 3.88 23.74
N LYS A 62 -9.01 3.61 25.00
CA LYS A 62 -8.07 3.65 26.14
C LYS A 62 -6.72 2.96 25.88
N PRO A 63 -6.65 1.74 25.31
CA PRO A 63 -5.37 1.09 25.02
C PRO A 63 -4.55 1.80 23.93
N GLU A 64 -5.18 2.33 22.87
CA GLU A 64 -4.49 3.10 21.83
C GLU A 64 -3.85 4.37 22.41
N ALA A 65 -4.59 5.05 23.29
CA ALA A 65 -4.09 6.24 23.99
C ALA A 65 -2.95 5.89 24.96
N GLY A 66 -3.07 4.81 25.73
CA GLY A 66 -1.99 4.35 26.60
C GLY A 66 -0.72 3.97 25.84
N HIS A 67 -0.86 3.36 24.66
CA HIS A 67 0.26 3.00 23.80
C HIS A 67 0.97 4.23 23.24
N ALA A 68 0.22 5.20 22.69
CA ALA A 68 0.79 6.43 22.13
C ALA A 68 1.46 7.33 23.18
N LYS A 69 0.96 7.32 24.43
CA LYS A 69 1.57 8.03 25.56
C LYS A 69 2.99 7.57 25.89
N LYS A 70 3.32 6.29 25.69
CA LYS A 70 4.70 5.79 25.89
C LYS A 70 5.71 6.45 24.96
N ALA A 71 5.26 6.89 23.79
CA ALA A 71 6.05 7.63 22.81
C ALA A 71 5.79 9.15 22.87
N ASN A 72 5.11 9.66 23.91
CA ASN A 72 4.73 11.06 24.08
C ASN A 72 4.00 11.68 22.87
N THR A 73 3.14 10.90 22.19
CA THR A 73 2.42 11.39 21.01
C THR A 73 0.92 11.16 21.06
N ALA A 74 0.20 11.90 20.20
CA ALA A 74 -1.22 11.67 19.97
C ALA A 74 -1.44 10.27 19.35
N PRO A 75 -2.60 9.63 19.63
CA PRO A 75 -2.95 8.36 19.00
C PRO A 75 -2.93 8.48 17.47
N LYS A 76 -2.35 7.50 16.79
CA LYS A 76 -2.19 7.51 15.33
C LYS A 76 -3.26 6.64 14.65
N ARG A 77 -3.72 7.05 13.46
CA ARG A 77 -4.75 6.34 12.69
C ARG A 77 -4.19 5.15 11.91
N TYR A 78 -2.95 5.26 11.46
CA TYR A 78 -2.31 4.26 10.64
C TYR A 78 -1.01 3.82 11.28
N VAL A 79 -1.00 2.61 11.82
CA VAL A 79 0.15 2.03 12.53
C VAL A 79 0.59 0.76 11.82
N ARG A 80 1.88 0.67 11.48
CA ARG A 80 2.47 -0.48 10.79
C ARG A 80 3.87 -0.74 11.30
N GLU A 81 4.30 -1.99 11.15
CA GLU A 81 5.66 -2.42 11.45
C GLU A 81 6.51 -2.42 10.18
N ILE A 82 7.79 -2.07 10.35
CA ILE A 82 8.83 -2.18 9.34
C ILE A 82 9.94 -3.06 9.93
N ARG A 83 10.31 -4.11 9.19
CA ARG A 83 11.34 -5.07 9.55
C ARG A 83 12.64 -4.76 8.83
N GLY A 84 13.76 -5.25 9.36
CA GLY A 84 15.09 -5.05 8.76
C GLY A 84 15.58 -3.60 8.85
N VAL A 85 15.08 -2.87 9.85
CA VAL A 85 15.58 -1.54 10.23
C VAL A 85 16.63 -1.74 11.32
N ASP A 86 17.72 -0.99 11.28
CA ASP A 86 18.68 -0.98 12.37
C ASP A 86 18.05 -0.34 13.61
N LEU A 87 17.84 -1.13 14.66
CA LEU A 87 17.19 -0.72 15.90
C LEU A 87 18.02 0.28 16.71
N ALA A 88 19.34 0.33 16.48
CA ALA A 88 20.23 1.28 17.14
C ALA A 88 20.09 2.69 16.57
N ALA A 89 19.71 2.81 15.29
CA ALA A 89 19.64 4.08 14.58
C ALA A 89 18.32 4.85 14.79
N VAL A 90 17.35 4.26 15.48
CA VAL A 90 16.00 4.83 15.64
C VAL A 90 15.67 4.93 17.11
N GLU A 91 14.93 5.92 17.59
CA GLU A 91 14.47 6.01 18.99
C GLU A 91 12.94 6.05 19.10
N VAL A 92 12.39 5.63 20.24
CA VAL A 92 10.94 5.75 20.49
C VAL A 92 10.59 7.23 20.66
N GLY A 93 9.55 7.68 19.95
CA GLY A 93 9.17 9.10 19.89
C GLY A 93 9.88 9.88 18.78
N GLN A 94 10.87 9.30 18.10
CA GLN A 94 11.53 9.95 16.96
C GLN A 94 10.54 10.19 15.82
N GLU A 95 10.65 11.37 15.21
CA GLU A 95 9.92 11.73 14.00
C GLU A 95 10.72 11.37 12.74
N LEU A 96 10.06 10.65 11.84
CA LEU A 96 10.53 10.33 10.50
C LEU A 96 9.78 11.20 9.49
N LYS A 97 10.53 11.94 8.68
CA LYS A 97 10.01 12.84 7.64
C LYS A 97 10.31 12.26 6.25
N ALA A 98 9.93 12.98 5.20
CA ALA A 98 10.15 12.57 3.82
C ALA A 98 11.65 12.47 3.43
N ASP A 99 12.54 13.08 4.23
CA ASP A 99 14.00 13.09 4.09
C ASP A 99 14.68 11.71 4.22
N VAL A 100 13.95 10.70 4.70
CA VAL A 100 14.43 9.31 4.75
C VAL A 100 14.78 8.80 3.33
N PHE A 101 14.11 9.33 2.31
CA PHE A 101 14.35 8.99 0.91
C PHE A 101 15.03 10.12 0.15
N ALA A 102 15.78 9.75 -0.89
CA ALA A 102 16.42 10.69 -1.82
C ALA A 102 15.82 10.59 -3.23
N GLU A 103 16.01 11.64 -4.02
CA GLU A 103 15.62 11.66 -5.43
C GLU A 103 16.42 10.61 -6.23
N GLY A 104 15.76 9.95 -7.17
CA GLY A 104 16.33 8.84 -7.96
C GLY A 104 16.33 7.48 -7.26
N GLU A 105 16.00 7.40 -5.96
CA GLU A 105 15.89 6.10 -5.28
C GLU A 105 14.68 5.29 -5.77
N PHE A 106 14.82 3.96 -5.77
CA PHE A 106 13.75 3.02 -6.08
C PHE A 106 13.06 2.51 -4.82
N VAL A 107 11.72 2.53 -4.84
CA VAL A 107 10.87 2.15 -3.72
C VAL A 107 9.80 1.15 -4.13
N ASP A 108 9.38 0.35 -3.15
CA ASP A 108 8.21 -0.49 -3.22
C ASP A 108 7.06 0.19 -2.47
N VAL A 109 5.92 0.38 -3.12
CA VAL A 109 4.74 1.01 -2.51
C VAL A 109 3.62 0.00 -2.33
N THR A 110 3.24 -0.21 -1.07
CA THR A 110 2.15 -1.09 -0.66
C THR A 110 0.92 -0.27 -0.27
N GLY A 111 -0.25 -0.69 -0.73
CA GLY A 111 -1.52 -0.07 -0.35
C GLY A 111 -2.71 -0.99 -0.60
N ILE A 112 -3.88 -0.57 -0.13
CA ILE A 112 -5.14 -1.29 -0.36
C ILE A 112 -5.73 -0.83 -1.69
N SER A 113 -5.92 -1.76 -2.63
CA SER A 113 -6.53 -1.49 -3.93
C SER A 113 -7.98 -1.02 -3.81
N LYS A 114 -8.47 -0.27 -4.80
CA LYS A 114 -9.88 0.17 -4.82
C LYS A 114 -10.81 -1.05 -4.87
N GLY A 115 -11.77 -1.11 -3.95
CA GLY A 115 -12.84 -2.10 -3.98
C GLY A 115 -13.76 -1.89 -5.19
N LYS A 116 -14.18 -2.99 -5.80
CA LYS A 116 -15.11 -3.01 -6.94
C LYS A 116 -16.37 -3.84 -6.63
N GLY A 117 -16.55 -4.35 -5.41
CA GLY A 117 -17.69 -5.17 -5.03
C GLY A 117 -17.68 -6.54 -5.70
N PHE A 118 -18.85 -7.19 -5.78
CA PHE A 118 -19.02 -8.47 -6.47
C PHE A 118 -18.91 -8.28 -7.99
N GLN A 119 -17.95 -8.96 -8.62
CA GLN A 119 -17.68 -8.84 -10.05
C GLN A 119 -17.78 -10.18 -10.77
N GLY A 120 -18.25 -10.11 -12.01
CA GLY A 120 -18.31 -11.25 -12.92
C GLY A 120 -16.92 -11.71 -13.37
N VAL A 121 -16.84 -12.94 -13.88
CA VAL A 121 -15.58 -13.59 -14.29
C VAL A 121 -14.79 -12.83 -15.36
N ILE A 122 -15.49 -12.17 -16.29
CA ILE A 122 -14.86 -11.40 -17.37
C ILE A 122 -14.07 -10.22 -16.78
N LYS A 123 -14.70 -9.42 -15.91
CA LYS A 123 -14.03 -8.25 -15.31
C LYS A 123 -12.98 -8.64 -14.27
N ARG A 124 -13.25 -9.70 -13.51
CA ARG A 124 -12.36 -10.16 -12.42
C ARG A 124 -11.12 -10.88 -12.93
N TRP A 125 -11.25 -11.67 -13.99
CA TRP A 125 -10.20 -12.60 -14.45
C TRP A 125 -9.81 -12.44 -15.92
N GLY A 126 -10.42 -11.51 -16.66
CA GLY A 126 -10.13 -11.31 -18.09
C GLY A 126 -10.63 -12.44 -19.00
N GLN A 127 -11.58 -13.27 -18.55
CA GLN A 127 -12.16 -14.32 -19.40
C GLN A 127 -12.87 -13.71 -20.62
N SER A 128 -12.86 -14.43 -21.75
CA SER A 128 -13.57 -14.02 -22.97
C SER A 128 -15.08 -14.27 -22.88
N ARG A 129 -15.82 -13.66 -23.81
CA ARG A 129 -17.28 -13.84 -23.95
C ARG A 129 -17.60 -14.95 -24.95
N GLY A 130 -18.83 -15.47 -24.91
CA GLY A 130 -19.37 -16.27 -26.01
C GLY A 130 -19.85 -15.41 -27.20
N PRO A 131 -20.24 -16.03 -28.32
CA PRO A 131 -20.81 -15.32 -29.46
C PRO A 131 -22.11 -14.60 -29.07
N MET A 132 -22.31 -13.40 -29.63
CA MET A 132 -23.45 -12.52 -29.34
C MET A 132 -24.64 -12.71 -30.29
N SER A 133 -24.45 -13.45 -31.38
CA SER A 133 -25.44 -13.73 -32.42
C SER A 133 -25.49 -15.24 -32.71
N HIS A 134 -26.13 -15.63 -33.83
CA HIS A 134 -26.24 -17.03 -34.29
C HIS A 134 -26.88 -17.97 -33.26
N GLY A 135 -27.98 -17.54 -32.63
CA GLY A 135 -28.77 -18.38 -31.72
C GLY A 135 -28.13 -18.64 -30.34
N SER A 136 -27.00 -18.01 -30.04
CA SER A 136 -26.31 -18.16 -28.75
C SER A 136 -27.16 -17.68 -27.56
N ARG A 137 -27.11 -18.43 -26.46
CA ARG A 137 -27.67 -18.04 -25.15
C ARG A 137 -26.59 -17.95 -24.06
N TYR A 138 -25.31 -17.95 -24.45
CA TYR A 138 -24.16 -18.10 -23.57
C TYR A 138 -23.18 -16.91 -23.64
N HIS A 139 -23.68 -15.70 -23.38
CA HIS A 139 -22.91 -14.47 -23.61
C HIS A 139 -21.78 -14.23 -22.60
N ARG A 140 -22.08 -14.27 -21.30
CA ARG A 140 -21.18 -13.80 -20.22
C ARG A 140 -21.11 -14.77 -19.04
N ARG A 141 -20.94 -16.05 -19.33
CA ARG A 141 -20.96 -17.15 -18.35
C ARG A 141 -19.54 -17.69 -18.05
N PRO A 142 -19.33 -18.45 -16.95
CA PRO A 142 -18.00 -18.83 -16.45
C PRO A 142 -17.33 -20.03 -17.12
N GLY A 143 -17.84 -20.50 -18.25
CA GLY A 143 -17.37 -21.72 -18.92
C GLY A 143 -17.80 -23.01 -18.21
N SER A 144 -17.27 -24.15 -18.67
CA SER A 144 -17.44 -25.45 -18.01
C SER A 144 -16.74 -25.47 -16.65
N MET A 145 -17.27 -26.24 -15.68
CA MET A 145 -16.72 -26.33 -14.32
C MET A 145 -15.53 -27.29 -14.19
N GLY A 146 -15.46 -28.33 -15.03
CA GLY A 146 -14.40 -29.34 -15.01
C GLY A 146 -14.78 -30.56 -15.84
N SER A 147 -13.94 -31.59 -15.79
CA SER A 147 -14.19 -32.89 -16.41
C SER A 147 -14.99 -33.81 -15.47
N ILE A 148 -15.77 -34.73 -16.05
CA ILE A 148 -16.56 -35.71 -15.29
C ILE A 148 -15.67 -36.66 -14.49
N GLN A 149 -14.55 -37.13 -15.06
CA GLN A 149 -13.63 -38.09 -14.43
C GLN A 149 -13.14 -37.68 -13.03
N ALA A 150 -13.04 -36.38 -12.76
CA ALA A 150 -12.59 -35.89 -11.46
C ALA A 150 -13.65 -36.03 -10.36
N ASN A 151 -14.94 -36.17 -10.73
CA ASN A 151 -16.10 -36.19 -9.84
C ASN A 151 -16.15 -35.04 -8.81
N ARG A 152 -15.44 -33.94 -9.09
CA ARG A 152 -15.36 -32.74 -8.24
C ARG A 152 -14.86 -31.54 -9.05
N VAL A 153 -15.07 -30.34 -8.53
CA VAL A 153 -14.45 -29.12 -9.07
C VAL A 153 -13.05 -28.95 -8.47
N PRO A 154 -11.99 -28.78 -9.28
CA PRO A 154 -10.65 -28.54 -8.76
C PRO A 154 -10.55 -27.18 -8.06
N LYS A 155 -9.70 -27.12 -7.01
CA LYS A 155 -9.37 -25.85 -6.34
C LYS A 155 -8.69 -24.89 -7.33
N GLY A 156 -8.84 -23.59 -7.11
CA GLY A 156 -8.31 -22.55 -8.00
C GLY A 156 -9.17 -22.25 -9.23
N LYS A 157 -10.35 -22.88 -9.36
CA LYS A 157 -11.31 -22.52 -10.41
C LYS A 157 -11.75 -21.07 -10.27
N ARG A 158 -11.45 -20.27 -11.30
CA ARG A 158 -11.73 -18.82 -11.32
C ARG A 158 -13.22 -18.55 -11.54
N LEU A 159 -13.87 -18.05 -10.50
CA LEU A 159 -15.30 -17.77 -10.42
C LEU A 159 -15.57 -16.29 -10.06
N PRO A 160 -16.82 -15.80 -10.22
CA PRO A 160 -17.15 -14.44 -9.82
C PRO A 160 -17.00 -14.27 -8.30
N GLY A 161 -16.92 -13.02 -7.85
CA GLY A 161 -16.75 -12.73 -6.42
C GLY A 161 -16.26 -11.32 -6.17
N HIS A 162 -15.94 -11.02 -4.90
CA HIS A 162 -15.41 -9.73 -4.51
C HIS A 162 -14.08 -9.44 -5.24
N MET A 163 -13.95 -8.25 -5.81
CA MET A 163 -12.77 -7.80 -6.53
C MET A 163 -12.23 -6.50 -5.92
N GLY A 164 -10.91 -6.45 -5.69
CA GLY A 164 -10.23 -5.32 -5.05
C GLY A 164 -10.41 -5.32 -3.54
N HIS A 165 -10.04 -4.22 -2.87
CA HIS A 165 -9.84 -4.18 -1.42
C HIS A 165 -8.81 -5.22 -0.94
N GLU A 166 -7.84 -5.48 -1.79
CA GLU A 166 -6.71 -6.36 -1.50
C GLU A 166 -5.45 -5.52 -1.31
N THR A 167 -4.58 -5.95 -0.40
CA THR A 167 -3.25 -5.37 -0.20
C THR A 167 -2.37 -5.73 -1.39
N VAL A 168 -1.90 -4.71 -2.12
CA VAL A 168 -1.06 -4.86 -3.31
C VAL A 168 0.20 -4.04 -3.13
N THR A 169 1.33 -4.59 -3.57
CA THR A 169 2.61 -3.88 -3.64
C THR A 169 2.98 -3.70 -5.10
N ILE A 170 3.31 -2.47 -5.49
CA ILE A 170 3.97 -2.17 -6.76
C ILE A 170 5.44 -1.94 -6.45
N GLN A 171 6.30 -2.66 -7.16
CA GLN A 171 7.73 -2.66 -6.91
C GLN A 171 8.49 -1.77 -7.88
N LYS A 172 9.70 -1.35 -7.48
CA LYS A 172 10.66 -0.63 -8.34
C LYS A 172 10.06 0.65 -8.95
N LEU A 173 9.40 1.44 -8.12
CA LEU A 173 8.96 2.78 -8.47
C LEU A 173 10.05 3.80 -8.16
N GLU A 174 10.27 4.75 -9.04
CA GLU A 174 11.31 5.77 -8.90
C GLU A 174 10.77 7.00 -8.17
N ILE A 175 11.55 7.56 -7.24
CA ILE A 175 11.26 8.85 -6.61
C ILE A 175 11.80 9.96 -7.52
N ILE A 176 10.90 10.81 -8.01
CA ILE A 176 11.25 11.93 -8.89
C ILE A 176 11.67 13.16 -8.09
N ARG A 177 11.02 13.41 -6.96
CA ARG A 177 11.28 14.59 -6.13
C ARG A 177 10.90 14.35 -4.68
N VAL A 178 11.67 14.93 -3.77
CA VAL A 178 11.37 14.95 -2.33
C VAL A 178 11.20 16.41 -1.90
N ASP A 179 10.06 16.73 -1.30
CA ASP A 179 9.79 18.05 -0.72
C ASP A 179 9.69 17.89 0.81
N THR A 180 10.77 18.25 1.51
CA THR A 180 10.88 18.08 2.96
C THR A 180 10.07 19.12 3.75
N GLU A 181 9.89 20.33 3.19
CA GLU A 181 9.09 21.38 3.83
C GLU A 181 7.62 20.98 3.91
N ARG A 182 7.11 20.36 2.84
CA ARG A 182 5.71 19.91 2.75
C ARG A 182 5.52 18.44 3.15
N ASN A 183 6.60 17.71 3.43
CA ASN A 183 6.61 16.27 3.65
C ASN A 183 5.92 15.48 2.52
N VAL A 184 6.31 15.75 1.28
CA VAL A 184 5.73 15.14 0.09
C VAL A 184 6.78 14.38 -0.71
N LEU A 185 6.40 13.18 -1.14
CA LEU A 185 7.15 12.37 -2.11
C LEU A 185 6.41 12.36 -3.44
N LEU A 186 7.14 12.64 -4.52
CA LEU A 186 6.67 12.45 -5.89
C LEU A 186 7.23 11.14 -6.43
N VAL A 187 6.35 10.16 -6.62
CA VAL A 187 6.72 8.84 -7.11
C VAL A 187 6.24 8.67 -8.55
N LYS A 188 7.11 8.19 -9.43
CA LYS A 188 6.81 7.94 -10.84
C LYS A 188 5.72 6.89 -10.99
N GLY A 189 4.73 7.18 -11.82
CA GLY A 189 3.66 6.24 -12.17
C GLY A 189 2.51 6.20 -11.17
N SER A 190 1.89 5.03 -11.04
CA SER A 190 0.64 4.84 -10.31
C SER A 190 0.82 3.95 -9.09
N ILE A 191 0.06 4.25 -8.03
CA ILE A 191 0.12 3.56 -6.74
C ILE A 191 -1.26 2.96 -6.41
N PRO A 192 -1.34 1.80 -5.73
CA PRO A 192 -2.61 1.22 -5.32
C PRO A 192 -3.45 2.16 -4.46
N GLY A 193 -4.76 2.06 -4.62
CA GLY A 193 -5.74 2.67 -3.72
C GLY A 193 -6.34 4.02 -4.15
N PRO A 194 -7.41 4.45 -3.45
CA PRO A 194 -8.09 5.71 -3.71
C PRO A 194 -7.31 6.93 -3.18
N LYS A 195 -7.76 8.14 -3.55
CA LYS A 195 -7.29 9.38 -2.90
C LYS A 195 -7.60 9.32 -1.40
N LYS A 196 -6.72 9.91 -0.59
CA LYS A 196 -6.72 9.84 0.88
C LYS A 196 -6.51 8.44 1.48
N GLY A 197 -6.23 7.44 0.65
CA GLY A 197 -5.85 6.10 1.12
C GLY A 197 -4.45 6.11 1.74
N PHE A 198 -4.26 5.30 2.78
CA PHE A 198 -2.94 5.10 3.38
C PHE A 198 -2.09 4.16 2.54
N VAL A 199 -0.80 4.47 2.48
CA VAL A 199 0.21 3.72 1.75
C VAL A 199 1.43 3.54 2.64
N GLN A 200 2.15 2.45 2.40
CA GLN A 200 3.45 2.18 3.00
C GLN A 200 4.49 2.21 1.89
N VAL A 201 5.52 3.04 2.06
CA VAL A 201 6.63 3.17 1.12
C VAL A 201 7.85 2.55 1.79
N LYS A 202 8.51 1.62 1.10
CA LYS A 202 9.74 0.97 1.58
C LYS A 202 10.81 1.06 0.51
N GLU A 203 12.05 0.99 0.93
CA GLU A 203 13.17 0.69 0.06
C GLU A 203 12.88 -0.59 -0.76
N THR A 204 13.22 -0.58 -2.04
CA THR A 204 12.93 -1.73 -2.90
C THR A 204 13.76 -2.95 -2.52
N VAL A 205 13.13 -4.14 -2.57
CA VAL A 205 13.85 -5.41 -2.35
C VAL A 205 14.61 -5.84 -3.61
N LYS A 206 14.23 -5.30 -4.78
CA LYS A 206 14.77 -5.71 -6.08
C LYS A 206 15.68 -4.63 -6.65
N LYS A 207 16.95 -4.99 -6.90
CA LYS A 207 17.91 -4.16 -7.63
C LYS A 207 17.53 -4.10 -9.12
#